data_AF-A0A087RLL7-F1
#
_entry.id   AF-A0A087RLL7-F1
#
_cell.length_a   1.000
_cell.length_b   1.000
_cell.length_c   1.000
_cell.angle_alpha   90.00
_cell.angle_beta   90.00
_cell.angle_gamma   90.00
#
_symmetry.space_group_name_H-M   'P 1'
#
loop_
_entity.id
_entity.type
_entity.pdbx_description
1 polymer ?
#
loop_
_entity_poly.entity_id
_entity_poly.type
_entity_poly.pdbx_seq_one_letter_code
_entity_poly.pdbx_strand_id
1 'polypeptide(L)'
;MNKTSSKTLAGFKYVYLVAFFALLSGFFHPLITNTSFDSVVVGVLVLFVGLAGGVLLYKAATSEKRRGIFLGAGFALMAISLYYIFQLSGRV
;
A
#
# COMPACT_ATOMS: atom_id res chain seq x y z
N MET A 1 -4.05 -29.43 15.41
CA MET A 1 -3.29 -28.89 14.25
C MET A 1 -4.02 -27.65 13.73
N ASN A 2 -3.55 -26.45 14.11
CA ASN A 2 -4.29 -25.19 14.00
C ASN A 2 -4.21 -24.61 12.57
N LYS A 3 -5.26 -24.79 11.76
CA LYS A 3 -5.32 -24.40 10.33
C LYS A 3 -5.25 -22.89 10.06
N THR A 4 -5.26 -22.06 11.10
CA THR A 4 -5.13 -20.59 11.03
C THR A 4 -3.68 -20.12 10.93
N SER A 5 -2.71 -20.88 11.45
CA SER A 5 -1.28 -20.51 11.47
C SER A 5 -0.65 -20.48 10.07
N SER A 6 -1.13 -21.32 9.14
CA SER A 6 -0.57 -21.46 7.80
C SER A 6 -0.87 -20.28 6.88
N LYS A 7 -2.04 -19.63 7.04
CA LYS A 7 -2.48 -18.53 6.15
C LYS A 7 -1.80 -17.20 6.49
N THR A 8 -1.52 -16.94 7.77
CA THR A 8 -0.76 -15.77 8.21
C THR A 8 0.71 -15.86 7.84
N LEU A 9 1.29 -17.07 7.84
CA LEU A 9 2.68 -17.31 7.44
C LEU A 9 2.91 -17.09 5.93
N ALA A 10 1.91 -17.40 5.09
CA ALA A 10 1.99 -17.18 3.64
C ALA A 10 2.00 -15.69 3.26
N GLY A 11 1.31 -14.83 4.02
CA GLY A 11 1.27 -13.38 3.78
C GLY A 11 2.63 -12.68 4.03
N PHE A 12 3.40 -13.18 5.00
CA PHE A 12 4.71 -12.63 5.36
C PHE A 12 5.74 -12.69 4.21
N LYS A 13 5.62 -13.67 3.32
CA LYS A 13 6.50 -13.83 2.15
C LYS A 13 6.49 -12.59 1.25
N TYR A 14 5.34 -11.93 1.14
CA TYR A 14 5.17 -10.74 0.28
C TYR A 14 5.52 -9.44 1.00
N VAL A 15 5.40 -9.39 2.33
CA VAL A 15 5.79 -8.22 3.14
C VAL A 15 7.27 -7.90 2.95
N TYR A 16 8.12 -8.94 2.93
CA TYR A 16 9.56 -8.75 2.69
C TYR A 16 9.84 -8.16 1.30
N LEU A 17 9.16 -8.64 0.26
CA LEU A 17 9.29 -8.12 -1.11
C LEU A 17 8.88 -6.64 -1.19
N VAL A 18 7.73 -6.28 -0.59
CA VAL A 18 7.26 -4.89 -0.56
C VAL A 18 8.23 -3.99 0.21
N ALA A 19 8.71 -4.43 1.37
CA ALA A 19 9.70 -3.69 2.16
C ALA A 19 11.02 -3.53 1.41
N PHE A 20 11.48 -4.58 0.72
CA PHE A 20 12.70 -4.55 -0.08
C PHE A 20 12.58 -3.54 -1.23
N PHE A 21 11.49 -3.59 -2.00
CA PHE A 21 11.27 -2.63 -3.10
C PHE A 21 11.10 -1.19 -2.60
N ALA A 22 10.41 -0.98 -1.48
CA ALA A 22 10.23 0.33 -0.87
C ALA A 22 11.56 0.90 -0.36
N LEU A 23 12.39 0.09 0.28
CA LEU A 23 13.74 0.50 0.69
C LEU A 23 14.61 0.77 -0.53
N LEU A 24 14.64 -0.15 -1.51
CA LEU A 24 15.47 -0.04 -2.71
C LEU A 24 15.17 1.24 -3.51
N SER A 25 13.89 1.48 -3.85
CA SER A 25 13.52 2.65 -4.67
C SER A 25 13.36 3.93 -3.84
N GLY A 26 12.84 3.82 -2.62
CA GLY A 26 12.51 4.99 -1.80
C GLY A 26 13.70 5.49 -1.00
N PHE A 27 14.46 4.61 -0.35
CA PHE A 27 15.54 5.02 0.55
C PHE A 27 16.88 5.19 -0.16
N PHE A 28 17.25 4.26 -1.06
CA PHE A 28 18.55 4.35 -1.73
C PHE A 28 18.63 5.43 -2.81
N HIS A 29 17.50 5.75 -3.48
CA HIS A 29 17.51 6.77 -4.53
C HIS A 29 17.93 8.17 -4.01
N PRO A 30 17.30 8.75 -2.96
CA PRO A 30 17.73 10.02 -2.40
C PRO A 30 19.10 9.96 -1.75
N LEU A 31 19.47 8.81 -1.16
CA LEU A 31 20.78 8.62 -0.54
C LEU A 31 21.92 8.76 -1.57
N ILE A 32 21.76 8.21 -2.77
CA ILE A 32 22.76 8.28 -3.84
C ILE A 32 22.74 9.66 -4.52
N THR A 33 21.58 10.31 -4.61
CA THR A 33 21.41 11.59 -5.30
C THR A 33 21.58 12.82 -4.38
N ASN A 34 21.84 12.64 -3.08
CA ASN A 34 21.88 13.71 -2.08
C ASN A 34 20.64 14.63 -2.10
N THR A 35 19.48 14.07 -2.44
CA THR A 35 18.20 14.80 -2.45
C THR A 35 17.43 14.60 -1.15
N SER A 36 16.51 15.52 -0.85
CA SER A 36 15.66 15.45 0.35
C SER A 36 14.83 14.17 0.42
N PHE A 37 14.75 13.58 1.62
CA PHE A 37 13.90 12.41 1.90
C PHE A 37 12.40 12.75 2.02
N ASP A 38 12.02 14.02 1.93
CA ASP A 38 10.64 14.47 2.20
C ASP A 38 9.63 13.81 1.26
N SER A 39 9.92 13.81 -0.05
CA SER A 39 9.09 13.12 -1.06
C SER A 39 8.99 11.61 -0.84
N VAL A 40 10.01 10.99 -0.23
CA VAL A 40 10.01 9.55 0.09
C VAL A 40 9.10 9.25 1.25
N VAL A 41 9.20 10.04 2.33
CA VAL A 41 8.36 9.85 3.51
C VAL A 41 6.88 10.02 3.12
N VAL A 42 6.56 11.07 2.36
CA VAL A 42 5.20 11.28 1.84
C VAL A 42 4.79 10.15 0.90
N GLY A 43 5.66 9.72 -0.02
CA GLY A 43 5.38 8.60 -0.92
C GLY A 43 5.08 7.29 -0.19
N VAL A 44 5.85 6.96 0.86
CA VAL A 44 5.62 5.77 1.70
C VAL A 44 4.27 5.86 2.41
N LEU A 45 3.92 7.03 2.98
CA LEU A 45 2.60 7.24 3.60
C LEU A 45 1.45 7.04 2.59
N VAL A 46 1.59 7.56 1.37
CA VAL A 46 0.60 7.41 0.30
C VAL A 46 0.43 5.94 -0.12
N LEU A 47 1.52 5.17 -0.13
CA LEU A 47 1.47 3.73 -0.39
C LEU A 47 0.75 2.97 0.74
N PHE A 48 0.95 3.34 2.00
CA PHE A 48 0.20 2.75 3.12
C PHE A 48 -1.31 3.04 3.03
N VAL A 49 -1.69 4.23 2.59
CA VAL A 49 -3.09 4.59 2.30
C VAL A 49 -3.67 3.68 1.20
N GLY A 50 -2.92 3.46 0.12
CA GLY A 50 -3.31 2.51 -0.95
C GLY A 50 -3.42 1.06 -0.46
N LEU A 51 -2.49 0.62 0.40
CA LEU A 51 -2.52 -0.69 1.02
C LEU A 51 -3.77 -0.88 1.89
N ALA A 52 -4.14 0.13 2.70
CA ALA A 52 -5.37 0.11 3.47
C ALA A 52 -6.61 -0.01 2.57
N GLY A 53 -6.64 0.72 1.45
CA GLY A 53 -7.65 0.56 0.41
C GLY A 53 -7.73 -0.88 -0.13
N GLY A 54 -6.58 -1.48 -0.44
CA GLY A 54 -6.50 -2.86 -0.92
C GLY A 54 -7.00 -3.90 0.09
N VAL A 55 -6.68 -3.72 1.37
CA VAL A 55 -7.17 -4.58 2.45
C VAL A 55 -8.69 -4.47 2.61
N LEU A 56 -9.24 -3.25 2.50
CA LEU A 56 -10.70 -3.02 2.50
C LEU A 56 -11.38 -3.71 1.32
N LEU A 57 -10.81 -3.62 0.11
CA LEU A 57 -11.28 -4.33 -1.08
C LEU A 57 -11.22 -5.84 -0.92
N TYR A 58 -10.13 -6.39 -0.38
CA TYR A 58 -10.00 -7.82 -0.08
C TYR A 58 -11.09 -8.29 0.89
N LYS A 59 -11.33 -7.50 1.95
CA LYS A 59 -12.40 -7.76 2.91
C LYS A 59 -13.78 -7.67 2.26
N ALA A 60 -13.98 -6.77 1.30
CA ALA A 60 -15.20 -6.69 0.51
C ALA A 60 -15.43 -7.95 -0.34
N ALA A 61 -14.38 -8.46 -0.99
CA ALA A 61 -14.47 -9.66 -1.82
C ALA A 61 -14.80 -10.93 -1.01
N THR A 62 -14.36 -10.98 0.27
CA THR A 62 -14.61 -12.11 1.17
C THR A 62 -15.91 -11.99 1.99
N SER A 63 -16.50 -10.80 2.13
CA SER A 63 -17.63 -10.56 3.05
C SER A 63 -18.95 -10.34 2.31
N GLU A 64 -19.95 -11.20 2.55
CA GLU A 64 -21.31 -11.04 2.00
C GLU A 64 -22.09 -9.88 2.64
N LYS A 65 -21.87 -9.61 3.94
CA LYS A 65 -22.58 -8.55 4.67
C LYS A 65 -21.81 -7.23 4.58
N ARG A 66 -22.45 -6.19 4.04
CA ARG A 66 -21.90 -4.82 3.84
C ARG A 66 -20.80 -4.70 2.77
N ARG A 67 -20.75 -5.63 1.81
CA ARG A 67 -19.83 -5.62 0.66
C ARG A 67 -19.76 -4.25 -0.03
N GLY A 68 -20.91 -3.60 -0.24
CA GLY A 68 -20.98 -2.30 -0.91
C GLY A 68 -20.19 -1.19 -0.21
N ILE A 69 -20.21 -1.15 1.13
CA ILE A 69 -19.50 -0.14 1.91
C ILE A 69 -17.99 -0.39 1.84
N PHE A 70 -17.56 -1.65 1.96
CA PHE A 70 -16.14 -2.00 1.87
C PHE A 70 -15.57 -1.76 0.46
N LEU A 71 -16.35 -2.02 -0.59
CA LEU A 71 -15.97 -1.69 -1.96
C LEU A 71 -15.85 -0.18 -2.16
N GLY A 72 -16.87 0.60 -1.77
CA GLY A 72 -16.85 2.04 -1.92
C GLY A 72 -15.69 2.70 -1.17
N ALA A 73 -15.49 2.32 0.10
CA ALA A 73 -14.38 2.82 0.90
C ALA A 73 -13.01 2.40 0.35
N GLY A 74 -12.87 1.15 -0.09
CA GLY A 74 -11.62 0.64 -0.68
C GLY A 74 -11.25 1.36 -1.97
N PHE A 75 -12.21 1.54 -2.88
CA PHE A 75 -11.99 2.27 -4.12
C PHE A 75 -11.71 3.77 -3.89
N ALA A 76 -12.39 4.40 -2.94
CA ALA A 76 -12.11 5.79 -2.58
C ALA A 76 -10.66 5.96 -2.08
N LEU A 77 -10.20 5.07 -1.19
CA LEU A 77 -8.83 5.07 -0.69
C LEU A 77 -7.79 4.82 -1.81
N MET A 78 -8.09 3.91 -2.74
CA MET A 78 -7.24 3.68 -3.92
C MET A 78 -7.16 4.92 -4.82
N ALA A 79 -8.29 5.58 -5.09
CA ALA A 79 -8.33 6.79 -5.91
C ALA A 79 -7.53 7.94 -5.27
N ILE A 80 -7.67 8.13 -3.95
CA ILE A 80 -6.90 9.14 -3.21
C ILE A 80 -5.40 8.83 -3.26
N SER A 81 -5.01 7.57 -3.04
CA SER A 81 -3.60 7.15 -3.15
C SER A 81 -3.05 7.43 -4.54
N LEU A 82 -3.81 7.10 -5.58
CA LEU A 82 -3.41 7.32 -6.97
C LEU A 82 -3.28 8.82 -7.29
N TYR A 83 -4.19 9.66 -6.82
CA TYR A 83 -4.12 11.11 -6.96
C TYR A 83 -2.84 11.70 -6.35
N TYR A 84 -2.49 11.28 -5.12
CA TYR A 84 -1.25 11.71 -4.48
C TYR A 84 -0.01 11.24 -5.22
N ILE A 85 -0.01 10.03 -5.80
CA ILE A 85 1.09 9.55 -6.65
C ILE A 85 1.26 10.45 -7.87
N PHE A 86 0.17 10.88 -8.51
CA PHE A 86 0.22 11.77 -9.66
C PHE A 86 0.77 13.17 -9.30
N GLN A 87 0.35 13.72 -8.16
CA GLN A 87 0.89 14.97 -7.59
C GLN A 87 2.39 14.85 -7.28
N LEU A 88 2.81 13.77 -6.60
CA LEU A 88 4.21 13.51 -6.27
C LEU A 88 5.08 13.30 -7.53
N SER A 89 4.50 12.76 -8.59
CA SER A 89 5.18 12.56 -9.88
C SER A 89 5.26 13.82 -10.73
N GLY A 90 4.66 14.94 -10.32
CA GLY A 90 4.64 16.21 -11.07
C GLY A 90 3.83 16.15 -12.37
N ARG A 91 2.85 15.24 -12.46
CA ARG A 91 1.99 15.06 -13.65
C ARG A 91 0.70 15.86 -13.61
N VAL A 92 0.38 16.46 -12.46
CA VAL A 92 -0.80 17.30 -12.17
C VAL A 92 -0.38 18.42 -11.22
#